data_AF-A0A7S1TZM0-F1
#
_entry.id   AF-A0A7S1TZM0-F1
#
_cell.length_a   1.000
_cell.length_b   1.000
_cell.length_c   1.000
_cell.angle_alpha   90.00
_cell.angle_beta   90.00
_cell.angle_gamma   90.00
#
_symmetry.space_group_name_H-M   'P 1'
#
loop_
_entity.id
_entity.type
_entity.pdbx_description
1 polymer ?
#
loop_
_entity_poly.entity_id
_entity_poly.type
_entity_poly.pdbx_seq_one_letter_code
_entity_poly.pdbx_strand_id
1 'polypeptide(L)'
;ATATATATATATAKTSLRDATPRPNLPSSPPGVVLNDSNYDKETGYGGSLFSADTPYEKDDAEADKVWDAIDEHMDLRRKRRRDARRLEEAKKARQEKPKISDQFADLKRQLGAVTDDQWNNLPEAGDHRKVRPQKRRAEIFTPVTDQMLKEAASKGEMVNEISAGGGGGDGGASTVMGG
;
A
#
# COMPACT_ATOMS: atom_id res chain seq x y z
N ALA A 1 13.82 31.32 -30.31
CA ALA A 1 13.50 31.29 -28.87
C ALA A 1 12.53 30.15 -28.62
N THR A 2 12.98 29.07 -28.00
CA THR A 2 12.16 27.89 -27.68
C THR A 2 11.62 28.05 -26.26
N ALA A 3 10.30 28.21 -26.11
CA ALA A 3 9.64 28.30 -24.82
C ALA A 3 9.29 26.89 -24.32
N THR A 4 9.84 26.51 -23.17
CA THR A 4 9.51 25.31 -22.39
C THR A 4 8.13 25.45 -21.75
N ALA A 5 7.19 24.59 -22.11
CA ALA A 5 5.89 24.49 -21.47
C ALA A 5 5.96 23.55 -20.26
N THR A 6 5.84 24.11 -19.05
CA THR A 6 5.63 23.36 -17.81
C THR A 6 4.19 22.84 -17.76
N ALA A 7 4.05 21.52 -17.86
CA ALA A 7 2.76 20.84 -17.68
C ALA A 7 2.37 20.84 -16.20
N THR A 8 1.33 21.60 -15.85
CA THR A 8 0.66 21.53 -14.55
C THR A 8 -0.27 20.32 -14.53
N ALA A 9 0.08 19.32 -13.71
CA ALA A 9 -0.77 18.14 -13.50
C ALA A 9 -2.03 18.52 -12.69
N THR A 10 -3.18 18.58 -13.35
CA THR A 10 -4.50 18.62 -12.71
C THR A 10 -4.93 17.21 -12.32
N ALA A 11 -4.90 16.88 -11.02
CA ALA A 11 -5.45 15.64 -10.49
C ALA A 11 -6.93 15.84 -10.13
N THR A 12 -7.83 15.19 -10.86
CA THR A 12 -9.29 15.25 -10.63
C THR A 12 -9.72 13.99 -9.88
N ALA A 13 -10.16 14.13 -8.62
CA ALA A 13 -10.70 13.02 -7.82
C ALA A 13 -12.05 12.54 -8.39
N LYS A 14 -12.25 11.22 -8.44
CA LYS A 14 -13.48 10.58 -8.94
C LYS A 14 -14.63 10.79 -7.96
N THR A 15 -15.68 11.51 -8.35
CA THR A 15 -17.00 11.45 -7.70
C THR A 15 -18.09 11.40 -8.77
N SER A 16 -18.92 10.36 -8.72
CA SER A 16 -20.00 10.10 -9.67
C SER A 16 -21.13 11.13 -9.60
N LEU A 17 -21.46 11.67 -10.76
CA LEU A 17 -22.77 12.06 -11.29
C LEU A 17 -23.95 12.35 -10.32
N ARG A 18 -24.47 13.58 -10.44
CA ARG A 18 -25.83 14.09 -10.12
C ARG A 18 -26.06 14.71 -8.74
N ASP A 19 -25.45 15.86 -8.50
CA ASP A 19 -26.15 17.11 -8.14
C ASP A 19 -25.12 18.24 -8.02
N ALA A 20 -25.18 19.23 -8.92
CA ALA A 20 -24.18 20.30 -9.01
C ALA A 20 -24.67 21.56 -8.28
N THR A 21 -24.62 21.54 -6.95
CA THR A 21 -24.43 22.78 -6.18
C THR A 21 -22.91 22.98 -6.07
N PRO A 22 -22.36 24.16 -6.44
CA PRO A 22 -20.96 24.45 -6.18
C PRO A 22 -20.75 24.37 -4.66
N ARG A 23 -20.05 23.33 -4.20
CA ARG A 23 -19.68 23.24 -2.79
C ARG A 23 -18.84 24.47 -2.49
N PRO A 24 -19.18 25.31 -1.49
CA PRO A 24 -18.30 26.38 -1.09
C PRO A 24 -16.94 25.76 -0.74
N ASN A 25 -15.86 26.38 -1.22
CA ASN A 25 -14.50 25.98 -0.87
C ASN A 25 -14.45 25.82 0.65
N LEU A 26 -14.37 24.57 1.13
CA LEU A 26 -14.04 24.34 2.53
C LEU A 26 -12.68 24.99 2.74
N PRO A 27 -12.50 25.79 3.82
CA PRO A 27 -11.20 26.33 4.13
C PRO A 27 -10.22 25.16 4.18
N SER A 28 -9.12 25.29 3.43
CA SER A 28 -7.97 24.43 3.60
C SER A 28 -7.65 24.32 5.07
N SER A 29 -7.29 23.11 5.50
CA SER A 29 -6.88 22.72 6.86
C SER A 29 -6.44 23.91 7.72
N PRO A 30 -6.99 24.10 8.94
CA PRO A 30 -6.52 25.15 9.83
C PRO A 30 -4.98 25.05 9.95
N PRO A 31 -4.26 26.18 9.87
CA PRO A 31 -2.81 26.16 9.80
C PRO A 31 -2.25 25.46 11.05
N GLY A 32 -1.53 24.36 10.84
CA GLY A 32 -0.83 23.63 11.89
C GLY A 32 -1.44 22.28 12.30
N VAL A 33 -2.69 21.97 11.95
CA VAL A 33 -3.28 20.64 12.25
C VAL A 33 -3.24 19.77 11.01
N VAL A 34 -2.38 18.75 11.03
CA VAL A 34 -2.29 17.77 9.94
C VAL A 34 -3.44 16.78 10.08
N LEU A 35 -4.48 16.95 9.27
CA LEU A 35 -5.66 16.08 9.23
C LEU A 35 -5.35 14.80 8.43
N ASN A 36 -4.52 13.93 9.01
CA ASN A 36 -4.26 12.58 8.47
C ASN A 36 -4.53 11.55 9.58
N ASP A 37 -4.95 10.35 9.19
CA ASP A 37 -5.25 9.26 10.13
C ASP A 37 -4.04 8.89 11.00
N SER A 38 -2.81 9.10 10.50
CA SER A 38 -1.58 8.91 11.29
C SER A 38 -1.38 9.93 12.41
N ASN A 39 -2.04 11.09 12.34
CA ASN A 39 -2.01 12.13 13.37
C ASN A 39 -3.25 12.07 14.28
N TYR A 40 -4.26 11.26 13.95
CA TYR A 40 -5.45 11.09 14.76
C TYR A 40 -5.27 9.95 15.76
N ASP A 41 -5.39 10.26 17.04
CA ASP A 41 -5.53 9.30 18.11
C ASP A 41 -6.98 9.30 18.65
N LYS A 42 -7.51 8.13 18.98
CA LYS A 42 -8.89 7.98 19.45
C LYS A 42 -9.13 8.66 20.80
N GLU A 43 -8.12 8.70 21.66
CA GLU A 43 -8.25 9.22 23.01
C GLU A 43 -7.98 10.73 23.09
N THR A 44 -7.00 11.20 22.33
CA THR A 44 -6.54 12.61 22.38
C THR A 44 -6.94 13.45 21.17
N GLY A 45 -7.54 12.85 20.14
CA GLY A 45 -7.94 13.52 18.91
C GLY A 45 -6.77 13.75 17.96
N TYR A 46 -6.79 14.84 17.20
CA TYR A 46 -5.68 15.18 16.31
C TYR A 46 -4.49 15.72 17.09
N GLY A 47 -3.32 15.15 16.83
CA GLY A 47 -2.05 15.63 17.37
C GLY A 47 -1.73 17.06 16.90
N GLY A 48 -1.18 17.85 17.81
CA GLY A 48 -0.82 19.25 17.59
C GLY A 48 -1.43 20.19 18.63
N SER A 49 -0.63 21.12 19.16
CA SER A 49 -1.11 22.18 20.05
C SER A 49 -1.81 23.26 19.22
N LEU A 50 -3.08 23.55 19.53
CA LEU A 50 -3.86 24.60 18.86
C LEU A 50 -3.44 26.02 19.27
N PHE A 51 -2.84 26.18 20.45
CA PHE A 51 -2.57 27.48 21.07
C PHE A 51 -1.19 28.05 20.71
N SER A 52 -0.34 27.29 20.02
CA SER A 52 1.07 27.68 19.80
C SER A 52 1.31 28.48 18.52
N ALA A 53 0.34 28.57 17.61
CA ALA A 53 0.58 29.09 16.26
C ALA A 53 0.03 30.51 16.00
N ASP A 54 -1.04 30.92 16.68
CA ASP A 54 -1.85 32.07 16.25
C ASP A 54 -1.99 33.17 17.31
N THR A 55 -1.55 32.92 18.54
CA THR A 55 -1.65 33.89 19.65
C THR A 55 -0.27 34.42 20.05
N PRO A 56 -0.11 35.76 20.16
CA PRO A 56 1.10 36.35 20.74
C PRO A 56 1.31 35.79 22.15
N TYR A 57 2.53 35.30 22.42
CA TYR A 57 2.89 34.79 23.73
C TYR A 57 3.59 35.89 24.52
N GLU A 58 2.96 36.35 25.58
CA GLU A 58 3.42 37.47 26.40
C GLU A 58 4.21 36.99 27.63
N LYS A 59 4.83 37.94 28.33
CA LYS A 59 5.60 37.65 29.53
C LYS A 59 4.72 37.05 30.64
N ASP A 60 3.47 37.48 30.73
CA ASP A 60 2.50 37.00 31.71
C ASP A 60 2.07 35.56 31.41
N ASP A 61 1.98 35.18 30.12
CA ASP A 61 1.76 33.78 29.72
C ASP A 61 2.93 32.90 30.15
N ALA A 62 4.18 33.37 29.95
CA ALA A 62 5.38 32.68 30.39
C ALA A 62 5.49 32.53 31.90
N GLU A 63 4.94 33.47 32.67
CA GLU A 63 4.87 33.38 34.13
C GLU A 63 3.76 32.43 34.57
N ALA A 64 2.61 32.44 33.88
CA ALA A 64 1.52 31.51 34.10
C ALA A 64 1.96 30.05 33.84
N ASP A 65 2.60 29.77 32.70
CA ASP A 65 3.12 28.44 32.36
C ASP A 65 4.05 27.91 33.45
N LYS A 66 4.96 28.76 33.96
CA LYS A 66 5.84 28.36 35.08
C LYS A 66 5.09 27.98 36.34
N VAL A 67 4.01 28.71 36.68
CA VAL A 67 3.19 28.41 37.85
C VAL A 67 2.41 27.11 37.66
N TRP A 68 1.82 26.91 36.49
CA TRP A 68 1.08 25.68 36.17
C TRP A 68 1.98 24.46 36.11
N ASP A 69 3.13 24.56 35.45
CA ASP A 69 4.16 23.53 35.42
C ASP A 69 4.60 23.16 36.85
N ALA A 70 4.86 24.16 37.70
CA ALA A 70 5.28 23.92 39.08
C ALA A 70 4.20 23.19 39.91
N ILE A 71 2.92 23.46 39.65
CA ILE A 71 1.80 22.74 40.28
C ILE A 71 1.78 21.29 39.80
N ASP A 72 1.85 21.03 38.50
CA ASP A 72 1.87 19.68 37.93
C ASP A 72 3.08 18.87 38.43
N GLU A 73 4.25 19.51 38.46
CA GLU A 73 5.45 18.92 39.04
C GLU A 73 5.24 18.54 40.50
N HIS A 74 4.69 19.45 41.32
CA HIS A 74 4.42 19.21 42.74
C HIS A 74 3.46 18.03 42.96
N MET A 75 2.40 17.97 42.17
CA MET A 75 1.42 16.88 42.22
C MET A 75 2.07 15.53 41.91
N ASP A 76 3.05 15.51 41.01
CA ASP A 76 3.75 14.31 40.62
C ASP A 76 4.92 13.91 41.54
N LEU A 77 5.50 14.83 42.32
CA LEU A 77 6.71 14.61 43.15
C LEU A 77 6.67 13.31 43.97
N ARG A 78 5.51 12.97 44.58
CA ARG A 78 5.37 11.78 45.44
C ARG A 78 5.55 10.45 44.68
N ARG A 79 5.28 10.43 43.37
CA ARG A 79 5.33 9.22 42.53
C ARG A 79 6.34 9.32 41.39
N LYS A 80 6.83 10.53 41.07
CA LYS A 80 7.79 10.86 40.00
C LYS A 80 8.99 9.92 40.02
N ARG A 81 9.70 9.83 41.15
CA ARG A 81 10.90 8.95 41.26
C ARG A 81 10.63 7.49 40.92
N ARG A 82 9.52 6.90 41.39
CA ARG A 82 9.19 5.48 41.13
C ARG A 82 8.70 5.29 39.70
N ARG A 83 7.86 6.20 39.22
CA ARG A 83 7.31 6.17 37.86
C ARG A 83 8.41 6.34 36.83
N ASP A 84 9.33 7.26 37.03
CA ASP A 84 10.42 7.55 36.12
C ASP A 84 11.49 6.48 36.17
N ALA A 85 11.80 5.92 37.35
CA ALA A 85 12.65 4.74 37.46
C ALA A 85 12.07 3.56 36.68
N ARG A 86 10.76 3.28 36.84
CA ARG A 86 10.08 2.21 36.10
C ARG A 86 10.06 2.49 34.59
N ARG A 87 9.68 3.70 34.16
CA ARG A 87 9.70 4.10 32.74
C ARG A 87 11.09 3.98 32.13
N LEU A 88 12.13 4.36 32.88
CA LEU A 88 13.51 4.26 32.44
C LEU A 88 13.96 2.80 32.32
N GLU A 89 13.64 1.94 33.29
CA GLU A 89 13.91 0.51 33.24
C GLU A 89 13.16 -0.17 32.09
N GLU A 90 11.87 0.14 31.91
CA GLU A 90 11.05 -0.33 30.80
C GLU A 90 11.61 0.13 29.45
N ALA A 91 12.01 1.40 29.32
CA ALA A 91 12.62 1.92 28.10
C ALA A 91 13.98 1.26 27.81
N LYS A 92 14.80 1.03 28.84
CA LYS A 92 16.08 0.31 28.72
C LYS A 92 15.84 -1.13 28.28
N LYS A 93 14.90 -1.82 28.93
CA LYS A 93 14.52 -3.20 28.60
C LYS A 93 13.94 -3.29 27.19
N ALA A 94 13.03 -2.39 26.80
CA ALA A 94 12.48 -2.32 25.45
C ALA A 94 13.56 -2.09 24.39
N ARG A 95 14.56 -1.24 24.67
CA ARG A 95 15.71 -1.03 23.78
C ARG A 95 16.62 -2.26 23.68
N GLN A 96 16.75 -3.03 24.75
CA GLN A 96 17.50 -4.29 24.76
C GLN A 96 16.75 -5.41 24.02
N GLU A 97 15.44 -5.54 24.25
CA GLU A 97 14.59 -6.57 23.63
C GLU A 97 14.39 -6.34 22.13
N LYS A 98 14.24 -5.07 21.72
CA LYS A 98 14.04 -4.67 20.33
C LYS A 98 14.95 -3.49 20.01
N PRO A 99 16.26 -3.73 19.81
CA PRO A 99 17.16 -2.66 19.40
C PRO A 99 16.70 -2.09 18.07
N LYS A 100 16.74 -0.76 17.95
CA LYS A 100 16.41 -0.06 16.71
C LYS A 100 17.29 -0.61 15.58
N ILE A 101 16.74 -0.79 14.38
CA ILE A 101 17.48 -1.36 13.24
C ILE A 101 18.77 -0.57 12.93
N SER A 102 18.74 0.75 13.12
CA SER A 102 19.93 1.61 13.00
C SER A 102 21.02 1.30 14.04
N ASP A 103 20.62 0.92 15.25
CA ASP A 103 21.54 0.62 16.35
C ASP A 103 22.20 -0.75 16.13
N GLN A 104 21.48 -1.72 15.56
CA GLN A 104 22.02 -3.02 15.16
C GLN A 104 23.15 -2.88 14.12
N PHE A 105 23.01 -1.91 13.21
CA PHE A 105 23.98 -1.65 12.14
C PHE A 105 24.97 -0.53 12.48
N ALA A 106 24.98 -0.01 13.70
CA ALA A 106 25.87 1.10 14.07
C ALA A 106 27.36 0.72 13.95
N ASP A 107 27.72 -0.51 14.34
CA ASP A 107 29.10 -0.99 14.21
C ASP A 107 29.49 -1.21 12.74
N LEU A 108 28.62 -1.86 11.95
CA LEU A 108 28.85 -2.03 10.52
C LEU A 108 28.99 -0.67 9.80
N LYS A 109 28.17 0.32 10.17
CA LYS A 109 28.26 1.67 9.62
C LYS A 109 29.58 2.37 9.98
N ARG A 110 30.14 2.12 11.17
CA ARG A 110 31.46 2.63 11.55
C ARG A 110 32.58 1.94 10.78
N GLN A 111 32.50 0.61 10.62
CA GLN A 111 33.45 -0.16 9.81
C GLN A 111 33.42 0.27 8.34
N LEU A 112 32.24 0.61 7.82
CA LEU A 112 32.07 1.13 6.47
C LEU A 112 32.78 2.48 6.26
N GLY A 113 33.04 3.24 7.32
CA GLY A 113 33.85 4.47 7.26
C GLY A 113 35.34 4.22 6.94
N ALA A 114 35.83 2.99 7.06
CA ALA A 114 37.19 2.63 6.64
C ALA A 114 37.30 2.33 5.13
N VAL A 115 36.18 2.26 4.40
CA VAL A 115 36.15 2.04 2.95
C VAL A 115 36.46 3.37 2.25
N THR A 116 37.46 3.34 1.37
CA THR A 116 37.92 4.50 0.60
C THR A 116 36.96 4.86 -0.53
N ASP A 117 36.98 6.13 -0.97
CA ASP A 117 36.13 6.60 -2.08
C ASP A 117 36.42 5.83 -3.39
N ASP A 118 37.67 5.44 -3.64
CA ASP A 118 38.03 4.61 -4.79
C ASP A 118 37.35 3.23 -4.73
N GLN A 119 37.24 2.64 -3.54
CA GLN A 119 36.50 1.38 -3.37
C GLN A 119 35.00 1.59 -3.57
N TRP A 120 34.45 2.73 -3.14
CA TRP A 120 33.05 3.10 -3.40
C TRP A 120 32.74 3.22 -4.90
N ASN A 121 33.67 3.80 -5.66
CA ASN A 121 33.54 3.97 -7.12
C ASN A 121 33.67 2.66 -7.89
N ASN A 122 34.36 1.67 -7.33
CA ASN A 122 34.59 0.36 -7.95
C ASN A 122 33.53 -0.69 -7.57
N LEU A 123 32.42 -0.32 -6.90
CA LEU A 123 31.32 -1.24 -6.67
C LEU A 123 30.68 -1.65 -8.01
N PRO A 124 30.52 -2.96 -8.29
CA PRO A 124 29.81 -3.40 -9.48
C PRO A 124 28.32 -3.05 -9.37
N GLU A 125 27.69 -2.76 -10.51
CA GLU A 125 26.23 -2.70 -10.60
C GLU A 125 25.62 -4.03 -10.13
N ALA A 126 24.46 -3.98 -9.47
CA ALA A 126 23.72 -5.17 -9.06
C ALA A 126 23.22 -5.96 -10.30
N GLY A 127 24.08 -6.79 -10.88
CA GLY A 127 23.71 -7.72 -11.94
C GLY A 127 22.74 -8.79 -11.43
N ASP A 128 21.81 -9.28 -12.25
CA ASP A 128 20.83 -10.29 -11.87
C ASP A 128 21.52 -11.60 -11.44
N HIS A 129 21.67 -11.78 -10.12
CA HIS A 129 22.31 -12.94 -9.50
C HIS A 129 21.35 -14.14 -9.41
N ARG A 130 20.10 -13.99 -9.85
CA ARG A 130 19.31 -15.16 -10.20
C ARG A 130 19.92 -15.71 -11.48
N LYS A 131 20.70 -16.78 -11.35
CA LYS A 131 20.80 -17.76 -12.44
C LYS A 131 19.37 -18.18 -12.72
N VAL A 132 18.69 -17.51 -13.65
CA VAL A 132 17.49 -18.01 -14.29
C VAL A 132 17.96 -19.30 -14.92
N ARG A 133 17.84 -20.41 -14.16
CA ARG A 133 18.03 -21.75 -14.71
C ARG A 133 17.15 -21.71 -15.95
N PRO A 134 17.71 -21.89 -17.16
CA PRO A 134 16.88 -21.91 -18.35
C PRO A 134 15.78 -22.91 -18.03
N GLN A 135 14.54 -22.42 -17.92
CA GLN A 135 13.38 -23.26 -17.69
C GLN A 135 13.53 -24.34 -18.75
N LYS A 136 13.74 -25.60 -18.32
CA LYS A 136 13.87 -26.71 -19.25
C LYS A 136 12.57 -26.67 -20.04
N ARG A 137 12.60 -26.13 -21.26
CA ARG A 137 11.48 -26.18 -22.19
C ARG A 137 11.15 -27.66 -22.21
N ARG A 138 9.99 -28.02 -21.66
CA ARG A 138 9.61 -29.43 -21.46
C ARG A 138 9.81 -30.07 -22.83
N ALA A 139 10.72 -31.04 -22.92
CA ALA A 139 10.91 -31.75 -24.17
C ALA A 139 9.53 -32.25 -24.58
N GLU A 140 9.13 -32.00 -25.83
CA GLU A 140 7.85 -32.45 -26.34
C GLU A 140 7.86 -33.99 -26.27
N ILE A 141 7.18 -34.54 -25.26
CA ILE A 141 7.02 -35.99 -25.11
C ILE A 141 5.85 -36.35 -26.01
N PHE A 142 6.17 -36.89 -27.19
CA PHE A 142 5.18 -37.49 -28.07
C PHE A 142 4.75 -38.83 -27.46
N THR A 143 3.70 -38.79 -26.63
CA THR A 143 3.02 -40.01 -26.19
C THR A 143 2.12 -40.51 -27.31
N PRO A 144 2.06 -41.82 -27.59
CA PRO A 144 1.09 -42.35 -28.54
C PRO A 144 -0.32 -41.92 -28.13
N VAL A 145 -1.13 -41.52 -29.11
CA VAL A 145 -2.52 -41.11 -28.90
C VAL A 145 -3.30 -42.32 -28.37
N THR A 146 -4.22 -42.10 -27.43
CA THR A 146 -5.05 -43.18 -26.89
C THR A 146 -6.12 -43.59 -27.90
N ASP A 147 -6.46 -44.88 -27.93
CA ASP A 147 -7.48 -45.42 -28.85
C ASP A 147 -8.85 -44.76 -28.69
N GLN A 148 -9.14 -44.16 -27.53
CA GLN A 148 -10.38 -43.42 -27.29
C GLN A 148 -10.45 -42.14 -28.14
N MET A 149 -9.34 -41.40 -28.28
CA MET A 149 -9.27 -40.24 -29.16
C MET A 149 -9.33 -40.66 -30.64
N LEU A 150 -8.80 -41.83 -30.99
CA LEU A 150 -8.93 -42.38 -32.35
C LEU A 150 -10.38 -42.79 -32.66
N LYS A 151 -11.11 -43.37 -31.69
CA LYS A 151 -12.53 -43.69 -31.83
C LYS A 151 -13.40 -42.43 -31.97
N GLU A 152 -13.11 -41.39 -31.18
CA GLU A 152 -13.80 -40.11 -31.28
C GLU A 152 -13.50 -39.40 -32.62
N ALA A 153 -12.26 -39.46 -33.10
CA ALA A 153 -11.91 -38.94 -34.41
C ALA A 153 -12.57 -39.73 -35.55
N ALA A 154 -12.66 -41.05 -35.43
CA ALA A 154 -13.33 -41.92 -36.39
C ALA A 154 -14.84 -41.64 -36.44
N SER A 155 -15.51 -41.56 -35.29
CA SER A 155 -16.95 -41.25 -35.23
C SER A 155 -17.25 -39.83 -35.74
N LYS A 156 -16.35 -38.87 -35.47
CA LYS A 156 -16.45 -37.51 -36.01
C LYS A 156 -16.25 -37.47 -37.53
N GLY A 157 -15.39 -38.33 -38.09
CA GLY A 157 -15.25 -38.51 -39.54
C GLY A 157 -16.45 -39.22 -40.18
N GLU A 158 -17.09 -40.11 -39.44
CA GLU A 158 -18.28 -40.85 -39.87
C GLU A 158 -19.52 -39.95 -39.98
N MET A 159 -19.70 -38.99 -39.05
CA MET A 159 -20.79 -37.98 -39.12
C MET A 159 -20.70 -37.04 -40.33
N VAL A 160 -19.59 -37.02 -41.09
CA VAL A 160 -19.43 -36.17 -42.29
C VAL A 160 -19.78 -36.93 -43.58
N ASN A 161 -19.96 -38.26 -43.53
CA ASN A 161 -20.21 -39.10 -44.71
C ASN A 161 -21.65 -39.59 -44.87
N GLU A 162 -22.58 -39.24 -43.97
CA GLU A 162 -24.02 -39.47 -44.18
C GLU A 162 -24.63 -38.38 -45.08
N ILE A 163 -24.42 -38.50 -46.39
CA ILE A 163 -25.20 -37.78 -47.40
C ILE A 163 -26.47 -38.60 -47.66
N SER A 164 -27.60 -38.04 -47.21
CA SER A 164 -28.97 -38.54 -47.31
C SER A 164 -29.34 -39.07 -48.72
N ALA A 165 -29.79 -40.32 -48.78
CA ALA A 165 -30.43 -40.93 -49.93
C ALA A 165 -31.92 -41.21 -49.61
N GLY A 166 -32.84 -40.52 -50.28
CA GLY A 166 -34.24 -40.96 -50.41
C GLY A 166 -35.28 -39.87 -50.21
N GLY A 167 -36.11 -39.66 -51.23
CA GLY A 167 -37.20 -38.69 -51.36
C GLY A 167 -38.19 -38.66 -50.19
N GLY A 168 -38.89 -37.56 -49.95
CA GLY A 168 -39.72 -36.86 -50.92
C GLY A 168 -41.16 -37.30 -50.71
N GLY A 169 -41.97 -36.48 -50.02
CA GLY A 169 -43.39 -36.75 -49.91
C GLY A 169 -44.07 -36.14 -48.67
N GLY A 170 -44.76 -35.03 -48.91
CA GLY A 170 -46.16 -34.92 -48.49
C GLY A 170 -46.45 -34.38 -47.09
N ASP A 171 -47.08 -33.21 -47.10
CA ASP A 171 -48.33 -32.92 -46.38
C ASP A 171 -48.25 -32.97 -44.84
N GLY A 172 -48.27 -31.85 -44.13
CA GLY A 172 -49.39 -30.92 -44.09
C GLY A 172 -49.84 -30.79 -42.64
N GLY A 173 -50.34 -29.62 -42.24
CA GLY A 173 -51.12 -29.50 -41.02
C GLY A 173 -50.50 -28.66 -39.91
N ALA A 174 -51.11 -27.50 -39.71
CA ALA A 174 -50.94 -26.56 -38.62
C ALA A 174 -51.12 -27.17 -37.22
N SER A 175 -50.47 -26.61 -36.21
CA SER A 175 -51.10 -25.70 -35.25
C SER A 175 -50.31 -25.57 -33.94
N THR A 176 -50.35 -24.34 -33.43
CA THR A 176 -50.01 -23.87 -32.07
C THR A 176 -50.63 -24.69 -30.94
N VAL A 177 -49.88 -24.93 -29.85
CA VAL A 177 -50.34 -24.87 -28.44
C VAL A 177 -49.11 -25.00 -27.51
N MET A 178 -48.67 -23.98 -26.77
CA MET A 178 -49.12 -23.47 -25.46
C MET A 178 -48.86 -24.43 -24.27
N GLY A 179 -48.04 -23.96 -23.31
CA GLY A 179 -48.25 -24.14 -21.87
C GLY A 179 -47.75 -25.43 -21.21
N GLY A 180 -46.90 -25.26 -20.19
CA GLY A 180 -46.42 -26.27 -19.25
C GLY A 180 -45.15 -25.83 -18.55
#